data_AF-A0A5B7T056-F1
#
_entry.id   AF-A0A5B7T056-F1
#
_cell.length_a   1.000
_cell.length_b   1.000
_cell.length_c   1.000
_cell.angle_alpha   90.00
_cell.angle_beta   90.00
_cell.angle_gamma   90.00
#
_symmetry.space_group_name_H-M   'P 1'
#
loop_
_entity.id
_entity.type
_entity.pdbx_description
1 polymer ?
#
loop_
_entity_poly.entity_id
_entity_poly.type
_entity_poly.pdbx_seq_one_letter_code
_entity_poly.pdbx_strand_id
1 'polypeptide(L)'
;MKKALLLLTTGFALVLAGCGNSSSSSSNSTNNNDSKYKTEMTKGNSAVDNGKYAKASDHFEAATKLKKTDKAKASEKQADNLVKAKSLMNQRKFSDAKKALNKVIDQDNGNKKMTSYAKKLKKQVVKIQKNRNNYKLDIKNAKAMIKAGNGDQAKSLLEQVTKAKGIKGKYYSDLYTQAKTLLDSVPETTTKTDDTTTDANSSDDSTANTDTTTSSSSDDDQSNNPAAKGDFDVEKREVGGKEITDQDIANARQQLTDQGVKTVGAWSDNDIIRAIKNAHADGRTTIQPSDAKVR
;
A
#
# COMPACT_ATOMS: atom_id res chain seq x y z
N MET A 1 -31.94 26.00 -23.35
CA MET A 1 -32.97 25.86 -22.30
C MET A 1 -32.32 25.05 -21.16
N LYS A 2 -31.80 25.69 -20.10
CA LYS A 2 -32.43 25.92 -18.79
C LYS A 2 -33.13 24.69 -18.16
N LYS A 3 -32.46 24.14 -17.13
CA LYS A 3 -32.96 23.51 -15.87
C LYS A 3 -33.57 22.09 -16.00
N ALA A 4 -33.49 21.19 -15.02
CA ALA A 4 -33.39 21.38 -13.57
C ALA A 4 -32.61 20.25 -12.86
N LEU A 5 -31.88 20.61 -11.81
CA LEU A 5 -31.27 19.70 -10.85
C LEU A 5 -32.18 19.68 -9.60
N LEU A 6 -32.70 18.51 -9.24
CA LEU A 6 -33.52 18.27 -8.06
C LEU A 6 -32.67 18.36 -6.79
N LEU A 7 -33.00 19.33 -5.93
CA LEU A 7 -32.53 19.45 -4.56
C LEU A 7 -33.35 18.49 -3.68
N LEU A 8 -32.70 17.48 -3.11
CA LEU A 8 -33.23 16.75 -1.95
C LEU A 8 -32.73 17.42 -0.68
N THR A 9 -33.58 18.28 -0.13
CA THR A 9 -33.43 18.89 1.19
C THR A 9 -33.81 17.87 2.27
N THR A 10 -32.84 17.26 2.91
CA THR A 10 -33.03 16.64 4.23
C THR A 10 -32.61 17.66 5.29
N GLY A 11 -33.60 18.32 5.86
CA GLY A 11 -33.45 19.18 7.03
C GLY A 11 -33.01 18.34 8.23
N PHE A 12 -31.96 18.78 8.91
CA PHE A 12 -31.62 18.31 10.24
C PHE A 12 -31.84 19.46 11.20
N ALA A 13 -32.88 19.36 12.02
CA ALA A 13 -33.16 20.28 13.12
C ALA A 13 -32.03 20.14 14.15
N LEU A 14 -31.32 21.24 14.40
CA LEU A 14 -30.24 21.31 15.38
C LEU A 14 -30.83 21.88 16.67
N VAL A 15 -31.14 21.00 17.62
CA VAL A 15 -31.51 21.38 18.98
C VAL A 15 -30.27 21.97 19.66
N LEU A 16 -30.29 23.29 19.88
CA LEU A 16 -29.32 23.99 20.70
C LEU A 16 -29.75 23.89 22.17
N ALA A 17 -29.15 22.97 22.91
CA ALA A 17 -29.15 23.02 24.37
C ALA A 17 -27.87 23.71 24.83
N GLY A 18 -28.00 24.97 25.27
CA GLY A 18 -26.96 25.72 25.95
C GLY A 18 -27.11 25.61 27.45
N CYS A 19 -26.00 25.37 28.15
CA CYS A 19 -25.80 25.75 29.55
C CYS A 19 -24.40 26.36 29.66
N GLY A 20 -24.33 27.62 30.07
CA GLY A 20 -23.08 28.38 30.20
C GLY A 20 -23.35 29.84 30.55
N ASN A 21 -23.70 30.05 31.82
CA ASN A 21 -23.94 31.35 32.44
C ASN A 21 -22.66 32.20 32.50
N SER A 22 -22.58 33.29 31.72
CA SER A 22 -21.73 34.46 32.05
C SER A 22 -22.16 35.70 31.26
N SER A 23 -22.72 36.65 32.01
CA SER A 23 -22.61 38.11 31.85
C SER A 23 -22.61 38.71 30.44
N SER A 24 -23.75 39.32 30.12
CA SER A 24 -23.92 40.34 29.09
C SER A 24 -22.98 41.54 29.31
N SER A 25 -22.14 41.82 28.31
CA SER A 25 -21.67 43.18 28.03
C SER A 25 -22.11 43.55 26.62
N SER A 26 -22.73 44.72 26.50
CA SER A 26 -23.35 45.24 25.30
C SER A 26 -22.33 45.78 24.31
N SER A 27 -22.69 45.65 23.04
CA SER A 27 -22.28 46.53 21.94
C SER A 27 -20.79 46.56 21.58
N ASN A 28 -20.44 45.69 20.63
CA ASN A 28 -19.77 46.21 19.45
C ASN A 28 -20.41 45.56 18.22
N SER A 29 -20.99 46.37 17.32
CA SER A 29 -21.48 45.93 16.02
C SER A 29 -20.29 45.52 15.13
N THR A 30 -19.63 44.45 15.54
CA THR A 30 -18.53 43.83 14.81
C THR A 30 -19.21 42.95 13.77
N ASN A 31 -19.11 43.36 12.50
CA ASN A 31 -19.64 42.69 11.32
C ASN A 31 -20.05 41.23 11.58
N ASN A 32 -21.35 40.93 11.48
CA ASN A 32 -21.91 39.57 11.63
C ASN A 32 -21.11 38.51 10.82
N ASN A 33 -20.54 38.93 9.69
CA ASN A 33 -19.66 38.13 8.84
C ASN A 33 -18.31 37.75 9.48
N ASP A 34 -17.71 38.59 10.33
CA ASP A 34 -16.44 38.26 11.01
C ASP A 34 -16.63 37.16 12.06
N SER A 35 -17.73 37.21 12.82
CA SER A 35 -18.07 36.15 13.78
C SER A 35 -18.33 34.82 13.05
N LYS A 36 -19.20 34.84 12.02
CA LYS A 36 -19.49 33.66 11.19
C LYS A 36 -18.25 33.11 10.51
N TYR A 37 -17.37 33.97 9.99
CA TYR A 37 -16.08 33.56 9.41
C TYR A 37 -15.23 32.78 10.42
N LYS A 38 -15.07 33.32 11.64
CA LYS A 38 -14.31 32.64 12.72
C LYS A 38 -14.96 31.29 13.07
N THR A 39 -16.28 31.24 13.15
CA THR A 39 -17.02 30.00 13.40
C THR A 39 -16.75 28.94 12.33
N GLU A 40 -16.87 29.29 11.05
CA GLU A 40 -16.64 28.34 9.95
C GLU A 40 -15.18 27.91 9.87
N MET A 41 -14.22 28.81 10.10
CA MET A 41 -12.79 28.44 10.22
C MET A 41 -12.55 27.45 11.35
N THR A 42 -13.17 27.65 12.52
CA THR A 42 -13.06 26.72 13.67
C THR A 42 -13.66 25.35 13.35
N LYS A 43 -14.84 25.30 12.71
CA LYS A 43 -15.45 24.04 12.27
C LYS A 43 -14.58 23.31 11.24
N GLY A 44 -14.01 24.04 10.28
CA GLY A 44 -13.08 23.49 9.29
C GLY A 44 -11.83 22.89 9.95
N ASN A 45 -11.23 23.59 10.92
CA ASN A 45 -10.10 23.07 11.68
C ASN A 45 -10.46 21.84 12.54
N SER A 46 -11.64 21.83 13.18
CA SER A 46 -12.13 20.67 13.91
C SER A 46 -12.36 19.48 12.98
N ALA A 47 -12.87 19.70 11.77
CA ALA A 47 -13.01 18.65 10.77
C ALA A 47 -11.66 18.10 10.29
N VAL A 48 -10.64 18.95 10.15
CA VAL A 48 -9.23 18.53 9.88
C VAL A 48 -8.72 17.63 11.00
N ASP A 49 -8.94 18.01 12.26
CA ASP A 49 -8.49 17.25 13.43
C ASP A 49 -9.14 15.86 13.48
N ASN A 50 -10.39 15.78 13.05
CA ASN A 50 -11.14 14.53 12.93
C ASN A 50 -10.87 13.76 11.61
N GLY A 51 -9.94 14.21 10.76
CA GLY A 51 -9.62 13.58 9.48
C GLY A 51 -10.73 13.65 8.41
N LYS A 52 -11.76 14.48 8.62
CA LYS A 52 -12.95 14.64 7.78
C LYS A 52 -12.72 15.75 6.74
N TYR A 53 -11.78 15.54 5.81
CA TYR A 53 -11.33 16.59 4.88
C TYR A 53 -12.40 17.12 3.91
N ALA A 54 -13.40 16.31 3.54
CA ALA A 54 -14.53 16.82 2.74
C ALA A 54 -15.32 17.86 3.54
N LYS A 55 -15.72 17.54 4.77
CA LYS A 55 -16.39 18.48 5.68
C LYS A 55 -15.52 19.70 5.99
N ALA A 56 -14.21 19.50 6.12
CA ALA A 56 -13.28 20.60 6.30
C ALA A 56 -13.30 21.57 5.11
N SER A 57 -13.33 21.03 3.89
CA SER A 57 -13.43 21.83 2.67
C SER A 57 -14.70 22.66 2.65
N ASP A 58 -15.86 22.05 2.90
CA ASP A 58 -17.16 22.75 2.93
C ASP A 58 -17.16 23.94 3.92
N HIS A 59 -16.59 23.75 5.11
CA HIS A 59 -16.46 24.80 6.11
C HIS A 59 -15.47 25.91 5.70
N PHE A 60 -14.32 25.54 5.11
CA PHE A 60 -13.37 26.55 4.63
C PHE A 60 -13.91 27.32 3.42
N GLU A 61 -14.67 26.68 2.52
CA GLU A 61 -15.37 27.33 1.42
C GLU A 61 -16.40 28.33 1.97
N ALA A 62 -17.20 27.93 2.98
CA ALA A 62 -18.13 28.83 3.65
C ALA A 62 -17.40 30.04 4.29
N ALA A 63 -16.26 29.80 4.93
CA ALA A 63 -15.41 30.88 5.45
C ALA A 63 -14.89 31.80 4.33
N THR A 64 -14.40 31.24 3.22
CA THR A 64 -13.94 31.99 2.03
C THR A 64 -15.05 32.88 1.45
N LYS A 65 -16.29 32.38 1.41
CA LYS A 65 -17.48 33.13 0.95
C LYS A 65 -17.84 34.30 1.86
N LEU A 66 -17.71 34.12 3.18
CA LEU A 66 -17.94 35.18 4.17
C LEU A 66 -16.82 36.23 4.16
N LYS A 67 -15.57 35.80 4.02
CA LYS A 67 -14.39 36.65 3.99
C LYS A 67 -13.30 36.04 3.11
N LYS A 68 -12.90 36.77 2.07
CA LYS A 68 -11.92 36.35 1.06
C LYS A 68 -10.47 36.37 1.56
N THR A 69 -10.19 35.84 2.74
CA THR A 69 -8.83 35.76 3.30
C THR A 69 -8.00 34.69 2.59
N ASP A 70 -6.68 34.91 2.52
CA ASP A 70 -5.76 33.93 1.93
C ASP A 70 -5.73 32.63 2.74
N LYS A 71 -5.86 32.73 4.07
CA LYS A 71 -5.85 31.58 4.97
C LYS A 71 -7.04 30.64 4.76
N ALA A 72 -8.25 31.18 4.58
CA ALA A 72 -9.43 30.36 4.30
C ALA A 72 -9.31 29.67 2.94
N LYS A 73 -8.99 30.43 1.89
CA LYS A 73 -8.78 29.90 0.52
C LYS A 73 -7.68 28.84 0.46
N ALA A 74 -6.56 29.05 1.15
CA ALA A 74 -5.46 28.09 1.19
C ALA A 74 -5.88 26.81 1.93
N SER A 75 -6.62 26.94 3.03
CA SER A 75 -7.10 25.78 3.80
C SER A 75 -8.14 24.97 3.02
N GLU A 76 -9.06 25.64 2.32
CA GLU A 76 -10.02 25.04 1.38
C GLU A 76 -9.29 24.21 0.31
N LYS A 77 -8.33 24.83 -0.41
CA LYS A 77 -7.52 24.15 -1.43
C LYS A 77 -6.76 22.94 -0.89
N GLN A 78 -6.21 23.02 0.33
CA GLN A 78 -5.55 21.88 0.97
C GLN A 78 -6.52 20.73 1.26
N ALA A 79 -7.70 21.05 1.80
CA ALA A 79 -8.73 20.06 2.12
C ALA A 79 -9.21 19.34 0.86
N ASP A 80 -9.51 20.08 -0.21
CA ASP A 80 -9.89 19.53 -1.51
C ASP A 80 -8.83 18.60 -2.11
N ASN A 81 -7.56 19.03 -2.10
CA ASN A 81 -6.48 18.20 -2.63
C ASN A 81 -6.24 16.95 -1.78
N LEU A 82 -6.50 16.98 -0.47
CA LEU A 82 -6.49 15.78 0.39
C LEU A 82 -7.63 14.81 0.04
N VAL A 83 -8.84 15.31 -0.19
CA VAL A 83 -9.98 14.48 -0.65
C VAL A 83 -9.65 13.85 -2.00
N LYS A 84 -9.15 14.65 -2.95
CA LYS A 84 -8.71 14.18 -4.26
C LYS A 84 -7.62 13.12 -4.17
N ALA A 85 -6.59 13.35 -3.35
CA ALA A 85 -5.51 12.38 -3.15
C ALA A 85 -6.03 11.05 -2.61
N LYS A 86 -6.90 11.06 -1.59
CA LYS A 86 -7.53 9.84 -1.04
C LYS A 86 -8.33 9.08 -2.09
N SER A 87 -9.12 9.79 -2.91
CA SER A 87 -9.87 9.19 -4.03
C SER A 87 -8.95 8.53 -5.06
N LEU A 88 -7.89 9.25 -5.48
CA LEU A 88 -6.90 8.72 -6.43
C LEU A 88 -6.15 7.50 -5.90
N MET A 89 -5.83 7.46 -4.60
CA MET A 89 -5.26 6.28 -3.95
C MET A 89 -6.19 5.08 -4.03
N ASN A 90 -7.50 5.26 -3.77
CA ASN A 90 -8.49 4.19 -3.87
C ASN A 90 -8.65 3.70 -5.32
N GLN A 91 -8.51 4.61 -6.30
CA GLN A 91 -8.46 4.26 -7.73
C GLN A 91 -7.10 3.69 -8.17
N ARG A 92 -6.14 3.50 -7.26
CA ARG A 92 -4.76 3.05 -7.52
C ARG A 92 -3.97 3.96 -8.49
N LYS A 93 -4.39 5.23 -8.65
CA LYS A 93 -3.72 6.28 -9.44
C LYS A 93 -2.67 7.00 -8.60
N PHE A 94 -1.65 6.27 -8.16
CA PHE A 94 -0.67 6.75 -7.17
C PHE A 94 0.17 7.93 -7.65
N SER A 95 0.53 8.01 -8.93
CA SER A 95 1.23 9.16 -9.49
C SER A 95 0.44 10.46 -9.35
N ASP A 96 -0.86 10.42 -9.65
CA ASP A 96 -1.74 11.58 -9.52
C ASP A 96 -2.04 11.90 -8.05
N ALA A 97 -2.16 10.88 -7.20
CA ALA A 97 -2.27 11.07 -5.76
C ALA A 97 -1.05 11.83 -5.20
N LYS A 98 0.19 11.48 -5.62
CA LYS A 98 1.40 12.23 -5.23
C LYS A 98 1.34 13.69 -5.68
N LYS A 99 0.89 13.95 -6.92
CA LYS A 99 0.72 15.33 -7.42
C LYS A 99 -0.27 16.12 -6.57
N ALA A 100 -1.41 15.54 -6.23
CA ALA A 100 -2.39 16.15 -5.33
C ALA A 100 -1.81 16.40 -3.93
N LEU A 101 -1.04 15.45 -3.38
CA LEU A 101 -0.39 15.62 -2.07
C LEU A 101 0.68 16.70 -2.08
N ASN A 102 1.48 16.84 -3.14
CA ASN A 102 2.42 17.94 -3.28
C ASN A 102 1.69 19.29 -3.26
N LYS A 103 0.56 19.43 -3.96
CA LYS A 103 -0.26 20.65 -3.88
C LYS A 103 -0.70 20.99 -2.45
N VAL A 104 -0.93 20.00 -1.58
CA VAL A 104 -1.24 20.25 -0.16
C VAL A 104 0.01 20.70 0.61
N ILE A 105 1.15 20.06 0.33
CA ILE A 105 2.42 20.28 1.01
C ILE A 105 2.99 21.66 0.70
N ASP A 106 2.91 22.06 -0.57
CA ASP A 106 3.49 23.29 -1.12
C ASP A 106 2.54 24.49 -0.97
N GLN A 107 1.34 24.28 -0.41
CA GLN A 107 0.37 25.35 -0.18
C GLN A 107 0.75 26.16 1.05
N ASP A 108 1.23 27.37 0.82
CA ASP A 108 1.46 28.38 1.85
C ASP A 108 0.16 28.91 2.46
N ASN A 109 0.26 29.49 3.65
CA ASN A 109 -0.85 30.10 4.42
C ASN A 109 -2.01 29.15 4.77
N GLY A 110 -1.85 27.84 4.56
CA GLY A 110 -2.83 26.82 4.89
C GLY A 110 -2.77 26.33 6.34
N ASN A 111 -3.46 25.21 6.59
CA ASN A 111 -3.45 24.50 7.85
C ASN A 111 -2.24 23.54 7.94
N LYS A 112 -1.34 23.78 8.90
CA LYS A 112 -0.12 22.98 9.12
C LYS A 112 -0.38 21.50 9.41
N LYS A 113 -1.52 21.14 10.01
CA LYS A 113 -1.88 19.73 10.26
C LYS A 113 -2.18 19.00 8.96
N MET A 114 -2.83 19.67 7.99
CA MET A 114 -3.05 19.11 6.65
C MET A 114 -1.73 18.89 5.90
N THR A 115 -0.80 19.86 5.96
CA THR A 115 0.56 19.70 5.42
C THR A 115 1.28 18.50 6.02
N SER A 116 1.28 18.38 7.36
CA SER A 116 1.90 17.25 8.07
C SER A 116 1.28 15.90 7.71
N TYR A 117 -0.05 15.84 7.61
CA TYR A 117 -0.75 14.65 7.17
C TYR A 117 -0.44 14.29 5.71
N ALA A 118 -0.42 15.28 4.81
CA ALA A 118 -0.06 15.06 3.41
C ALA A 118 1.36 14.51 3.23
N LYS A 119 2.33 14.98 4.02
CA LYS A 119 3.69 14.42 4.06
C LYS A 119 3.68 12.94 4.46
N LYS A 120 2.95 12.57 5.52
CA LYS A 120 2.79 11.17 5.95
C LYS A 120 2.15 10.32 4.85
N LEU A 121 1.06 10.80 4.26
CA LEU A 121 0.33 10.10 3.22
C LEU A 121 1.17 9.95 1.93
N LYS A 122 2.00 10.95 1.58
CA LYS A 122 2.93 10.88 0.44
C LYS A 122 3.96 9.77 0.63
N LYS A 123 4.54 9.64 1.83
CA LYS A 123 5.46 8.52 2.16
C LYS A 123 4.76 7.17 1.97
N GLN A 124 3.52 7.05 2.44
CA GLN A 124 2.72 5.84 2.26
C GLN A 124 2.47 5.54 0.77
N VAL A 125 2.11 6.54 -0.03
CA VAL A 125 1.89 6.38 -1.49
C VAL A 125 3.16 5.92 -2.20
N VAL A 126 4.31 6.50 -1.88
CA VAL A 126 5.61 6.08 -2.45
C VAL A 126 5.88 4.62 -2.13
N LYS A 127 5.67 4.20 -0.88
CA LYS A 127 5.83 2.81 -0.47
C LYS A 127 4.89 1.86 -1.21
N ILE A 128 3.60 2.23 -1.31
CA ILE A 128 2.62 1.43 -2.06
C ILE A 128 3.01 1.28 -3.52
N GLN A 129 3.42 2.38 -4.16
CA GLN A 129 3.82 2.36 -5.56
C GLN A 129 5.03 1.45 -5.77
N LYS A 130 6.03 1.51 -4.89
CA LYS A 130 7.20 0.61 -4.93
C LYS A 130 6.79 -0.85 -4.82
N ASN A 131 6.02 -1.21 -3.79
CA ASN A 131 5.58 -2.59 -3.56
C ASN A 131 4.75 -3.13 -4.74
N ARG A 132 3.83 -2.32 -5.28
CA ARG A 132 3.05 -2.71 -6.47
C ARG A 132 3.93 -2.99 -7.69
N ASN A 133 4.97 -2.18 -7.91
CA ASN A 133 5.88 -2.39 -9.03
C ASN A 133 6.66 -3.69 -8.86
N ASN A 134 7.13 -4.00 -7.65
CA ASN A 134 7.82 -5.26 -7.35
C ASN A 134 6.90 -6.46 -7.62
N TYR A 135 5.69 -6.50 -7.05
CA TYR A 135 4.77 -7.61 -7.29
C TYR A 135 4.38 -7.77 -8.76
N LYS A 136 4.21 -6.66 -9.50
CA LYS A 136 3.97 -6.72 -10.96
C LYS A 136 5.14 -7.36 -11.70
N LEU A 137 6.37 -7.04 -11.29
CA LEU A 137 7.56 -7.63 -11.87
C LEU A 137 7.65 -9.12 -11.54
N ASP A 138 7.44 -9.51 -10.28
CA ASP A 138 7.43 -10.92 -9.84
C ASP A 138 6.40 -11.75 -10.63
N ILE A 139 5.17 -11.24 -10.79
CA ILE A 139 4.12 -11.89 -11.57
C ILE A 139 4.53 -12.00 -13.06
N LYS A 140 5.13 -10.94 -13.63
CA LYS A 140 5.64 -10.96 -15.01
C LYS A 140 6.74 -12.01 -15.18
N ASN A 141 7.63 -12.14 -14.21
CA ASN A 141 8.73 -13.08 -14.20
C ASN A 141 8.24 -14.52 -14.08
N ALA A 142 7.32 -14.79 -13.16
CA ALA A 142 6.70 -16.09 -13.04
C ALA A 142 6.01 -16.50 -14.34
N LYS A 143 5.32 -15.57 -15.01
CA LYS A 143 4.73 -15.82 -16.34
C LYS A 143 5.78 -16.18 -17.39
N ALA A 144 6.96 -15.57 -17.35
CA ALA A 144 8.07 -15.91 -18.25
C ALA A 144 8.68 -17.28 -17.90
N MET A 145 8.83 -17.60 -16.62
CA MET A 145 9.31 -18.90 -16.13
C MET A 145 8.39 -20.04 -16.57
N ILE A 146 7.07 -19.88 -16.45
CA ILE A 146 6.07 -20.85 -16.94
C ILE A 146 6.28 -21.12 -18.44
N LYS A 147 6.41 -20.06 -19.24
CA LYS A 147 6.65 -20.19 -20.69
C LYS A 147 7.96 -20.87 -21.05
N ALA A 148 8.97 -20.74 -20.18
CA ALA A 148 10.28 -21.35 -20.36
C ALA A 148 10.35 -22.79 -19.84
N GLY A 149 9.25 -23.35 -19.32
CA GLY A 149 9.22 -24.70 -18.73
C GLY A 149 9.64 -24.77 -17.25
N ASN A 150 9.90 -23.63 -16.60
CA ASN A 150 10.36 -23.55 -15.22
C ASN A 150 9.17 -23.40 -14.25
N GLY A 151 8.28 -24.40 -14.22
CA GLY A 151 7.03 -24.38 -13.43
C GLY A 151 7.26 -24.21 -11.92
N ASP A 152 8.16 -24.99 -11.33
CA ASP A 152 8.41 -24.99 -9.88
C ASP A 152 8.93 -23.64 -9.38
N GLN A 153 9.83 -23.01 -10.14
CA GLN A 153 10.35 -21.68 -9.82
C GLN A 153 9.25 -20.62 -9.89
N ALA A 154 8.39 -20.71 -10.91
CA ALA A 154 7.25 -19.83 -11.03
C ALA A 154 6.27 -20.01 -9.86
N LYS A 155 5.98 -21.26 -9.48
CA LYS A 155 5.11 -21.62 -8.35
C LYS A 155 5.64 -21.01 -7.05
N SER A 156 6.92 -21.22 -6.74
CA SER A 156 7.57 -20.65 -5.56
C SER A 156 7.48 -19.11 -5.51
N LEU A 157 7.78 -18.44 -6.63
CA LEU A 157 7.70 -16.98 -6.72
C LEU A 157 6.26 -16.45 -6.53
N LEU A 158 5.27 -17.13 -7.13
CA LEU A 158 3.87 -16.74 -7.00
C LEU A 158 3.30 -17.03 -5.61
N GLU A 159 3.74 -18.10 -4.96
CA GLU A 159 3.44 -18.36 -3.56
C GLU A 159 4.00 -17.26 -2.65
N GLN A 160 5.23 -16.81 -2.89
CA GLN A 160 5.82 -15.69 -2.15
C GLN A 160 4.97 -14.42 -2.30
N VAL A 161 4.54 -14.08 -3.52
CA VAL A 161 3.68 -12.91 -3.77
C VAL A 161 2.33 -13.06 -3.06
N THR A 162 1.68 -14.23 -3.19
CA THR A 162 0.33 -14.46 -2.64
C THR A 162 0.30 -14.60 -1.11
N LYS A 163 1.42 -15.00 -0.49
CA LYS A 163 1.61 -15.06 0.97
C LYS A 163 2.15 -13.74 1.54
N ALA A 164 2.56 -12.78 0.72
CA ALA A 164 3.15 -11.53 1.19
C ALA A 164 2.19 -10.74 2.10
N LYS A 165 2.68 -10.27 3.25
CA LYS A 165 1.84 -9.57 4.24
C LYS A 165 1.17 -8.33 3.61
N GLY A 166 -0.15 -8.28 3.73
CA GLY A 166 -0.96 -7.17 3.22
C GLY A 166 -1.24 -7.21 1.71
N ILE A 167 -0.81 -8.24 0.96
CA ILE A 167 -1.12 -8.38 -0.48
C ILE A 167 -2.63 -8.46 -0.76
N LYS A 168 -3.41 -9.01 0.18
CA LYS A 168 -4.88 -9.05 0.11
C LYS A 168 -5.52 -7.67 0.37
N GLY A 169 -4.74 -6.68 0.80
CA GLY A 169 -5.21 -5.34 1.13
C GLY A 169 -5.68 -4.56 -0.09
N LYS A 170 -6.51 -3.55 0.15
CA LYS A 170 -7.21 -2.77 -0.91
C LYS A 170 -6.33 -2.21 -2.02
N TYR A 171 -5.06 -1.90 -1.74
CA TYR A 171 -4.14 -1.33 -2.73
C TYR A 171 -3.38 -2.38 -3.53
N TYR A 172 -3.47 -3.66 -3.20
CA TYR A 172 -2.72 -4.75 -3.82
C TYR A 172 -3.61 -5.91 -4.28
N SER A 173 -4.90 -5.90 -3.93
CA SER A 173 -5.83 -7.00 -4.21
C SER A 173 -5.87 -7.44 -5.68
N ASP A 174 -5.72 -6.52 -6.64
CA ASP A 174 -5.64 -6.84 -8.07
C ASP A 174 -4.40 -7.67 -8.43
N LEU A 175 -3.27 -7.42 -7.75
CA LEU A 175 -2.03 -8.16 -7.92
C LEU A 175 -2.09 -9.51 -7.21
N TYR A 176 -2.73 -9.57 -6.03
CA TYR A 176 -3.02 -10.84 -5.37
C TYR A 176 -3.82 -11.78 -6.28
N THR A 177 -4.92 -11.29 -6.85
CA THR A 177 -5.75 -12.08 -7.76
C THR A 177 -4.96 -12.54 -8.97
N GLN A 178 -4.20 -11.64 -9.62
CA GLN A 178 -3.34 -12.01 -10.76
C GLN A 178 -2.32 -13.10 -10.40
N ALA A 179 -1.63 -12.95 -9.26
CA ALA A 179 -0.64 -13.93 -8.81
C ALA A 179 -1.28 -15.28 -8.48
N LYS A 180 -2.44 -15.27 -7.79
CA LYS A 180 -3.16 -16.49 -7.40
C LYS A 180 -3.72 -17.22 -8.63
N THR A 181 -4.35 -16.50 -9.56
CA THR A 181 -4.81 -17.11 -10.83
C THR A 181 -3.66 -17.70 -11.63
N LEU A 182 -2.51 -17.02 -11.68
CA LEU A 182 -1.34 -17.55 -12.38
C LEU A 182 -0.78 -18.78 -11.66
N LEU A 183 -0.73 -18.76 -10.33
CA LEU A 183 -0.29 -19.88 -9.49
C LEU A 183 -1.13 -21.12 -9.73
N ASP A 184 -2.45 -20.96 -9.75
CA ASP A 184 -3.41 -22.05 -9.98
C ASP A 184 -3.37 -22.59 -11.42
N SER A 185 -2.77 -21.84 -12.35
CA SER A 185 -2.59 -22.26 -13.75
C SER A 185 -1.26 -22.93 -14.05
N VAL A 186 -0.33 -22.95 -13.08
CA VAL A 186 0.93 -23.68 -13.24
C VAL A 186 0.59 -25.17 -13.23
N PRO A 187 0.87 -25.92 -14.31
CA PRO A 187 0.63 -27.36 -14.28
C PRO A 187 1.46 -27.97 -13.16
N GLU A 188 0.82 -28.81 -12.34
CA GLU A 188 1.56 -29.62 -11.38
C GLU A 188 2.59 -30.42 -12.18
N THR A 189 3.86 -30.33 -11.79
CA THR A 189 4.87 -31.25 -12.29
C THR A 189 4.48 -32.62 -11.77
N THR A 190 3.70 -33.37 -12.54
CA THR A 190 3.68 -34.82 -12.40
C THR A 190 5.12 -35.24 -12.65
N THR A 191 5.82 -35.62 -11.59
CA THR A 191 6.97 -36.51 -11.74
C THR A 191 6.46 -37.70 -12.52
N LYS A 192 6.64 -37.68 -13.84
CA LYS A 192 6.71 -38.93 -14.61
C LYS A 192 7.98 -39.59 -14.09
N THR A 193 7.82 -40.34 -13.01
CA THR A 193 8.67 -41.51 -12.80
C THR A 193 8.46 -42.33 -14.05
N ASP A 194 9.50 -42.44 -14.89
CA ASP A 194 9.50 -43.41 -15.97
C ASP A 194 9.18 -44.77 -15.35
N ASP A 195 8.01 -45.31 -15.69
CA ASP A 195 7.62 -46.68 -15.41
C ASP A 195 8.65 -47.60 -16.08
N THR A 196 9.69 -47.95 -15.35
CA THR A 196 10.43 -49.18 -15.61
C THR A 196 9.67 -50.28 -14.89
N THR A 197 8.79 -50.92 -15.67
CA THR A 197 8.22 -52.24 -15.41
C THR A 197 9.23 -53.16 -14.74
N THR A 198 8.91 -53.64 -13.54
CA THR A 198 9.32 -54.96 -13.08
C THR A 198 8.23 -55.51 -12.17
N ASP A 199 7.55 -56.54 -12.67
CA ASP A 199 6.59 -57.35 -11.95
C ASP A 199 7.24 -58.03 -10.74
N ALA A 200 6.61 -57.94 -9.57
CA ALA A 200 6.65 -58.98 -8.54
C ALA A 200 5.51 -58.82 -7.51
N ASN A 201 4.51 -59.66 -7.71
CA ASN A 201 3.46 -60.15 -6.83
C ASN A 201 3.70 -60.12 -5.29
N SER A 202 2.69 -59.71 -4.50
CA SER A 202 2.01 -60.54 -3.46
C SER A 202 1.48 -59.75 -2.24
N SER A 203 0.14 -59.73 -2.13
CA SER A 203 -0.74 -59.96 -0.96
C SER A 203 -0.68 -59.13 0.34
N ASP A 204 -1.89 -58.61 0.65
CA ASP A 204 -2.68 -58.72 1.90
C ASP A 204 -2.81 -57.52 2.88
N ASP A 205 -4.09 -57.18 3.12
CA ASP A 205 -4.81 -56.78 4.35
C ASP A 205 -4.22 -55.68 5.29
N SER A 206 -4.93 -54.78 5.99
CA SER A 206 -6.33 -54.41 6.24
C SER A 206 -6.35 -53.03 6.93
N THR A 207 -7.50 -52.33 6.84
CA THR A 207 -8.08 -51.30 7.75
C THR A 207 -7.24 -50.50 8.76
N ALA A 208 -7.41 -49.16 8.78
CA ALA A 208 -8.05 -48.44 9.91
C ALA A 208 -8.23 -46.93 9.64
N ASN A 209 -9.38 -46.44 10.09
CA ASN A 209 -9.93 -45.09 10.07
C ASN A 209 -9.34 -44.23 11.21
N THR A 210 -9.07 -42.93 11.02
CA THR A 210 -9.20 -41.93 12.12
C THR A 210 -9.44 -40.51 11.59
N ASP A 211 -10.50 -39.95 12.15
CA ASP A 211 -11.10 -38.62 12.03
C ASP A 211 -10.36 -37.58 12.90
N THR A 212 -10.18 -36.32 12.47
CA THR A 212 -10.03 -35.19 13.43
C THR A 212 -10.26 -33.80 12.79
N THR A 213 -11.50 -33.33 12.95
CA THR A 213 -11.95 -32.01 13.46
C THR A 213 -11.46 -30.68 12.87
N THR A 214 -12.45 -30.00 12.28
CA THR A 214 -12.64 -28.55 12.12
C THR A 214 -12.79 -27.82 13.47
N SER A 215 -12.13 -26.67 13.62
CA SER A 215 -12.61 -25.39 14.22
C SER A 215 -11.48 -24.65 14.95
N SER A 216 -11.29 -23.36 14.67
CA SER A 216 -11.16 -22.29 15.70
C SER A 216 -10.89 -20.93 15.06
N SER A 217 -11.85 -20.03 15.22
CA SER A 217 -11.69 -18.58 15.16
C SER A 217 -10.74 -18.12 16.26
N SER A 218 -9.94 -17.07 16.01
CA SER A 218 -9.33 -16.28 17.09
C SER A 218 -9.12 -14.85 16.61
N ASP A 219 -9.59 -13.94 17.46
CA ASP A 219 -9.55 -12.49 17.34
C ASP A 219 -8.14 -11.94 17.15
N ASP A 220 -7.99 -10.99 16.23
CA ASP A 220 -6.74 -10.26 15.99
C ASP A 220 -6.87 -8.82 16.50
N ASP A 221 -6.66 -8.64 17.81
CA ASP A 221 -6.30 -7.36 18.41
C ASP A 221 -4.85 -7.00 18.01
N GLN A 222 -4.73 -6.21 16.94
CA GLN A 222 -3.46 -5.77 16.37
C GLN A 222 -3.09 -4.36 16.83
N SER A 223 -3.34 -4.04 18.11
CA SER A 223 -3.00 -2.75 18.72
C SER A 223 -1.49 -2.51 18.94
N ASN A 224 -0.63 -3.53 18.74
CA ASN A 224 0.83 -3.42 18.88
C ASN A 224 1.61 -3.88 17.63
N ASN A 225 1.16 -3.43 16.47
CA ASN A 225 1.71 -3.80 15.16
C ASN A 225 3.06 -3.10 14.85
N PRO A 226 4.16 -3.83 14.63
CA PRO A 226 5.43 -3.27 14.15
C PRO A 226 5.34 -2.56 12.78
N ALA A 227 4.26 -2.80 12.01
CA ALA A 227 3.99 -2.09 10.76
C ALA A 227 3.60 -0.61 10.94
N ALA A 228 3.48 -0.10 12.17
CA ALA A 228 3.40 1.33 12.45
C ALA A 228 4.71 2.09 12.10
N LYS A 229 5.84 1.38 11.91
CA LYS A 229 7.15 1.96 11.54
C LYS A 229 7.72 1.55 10.18
N GLY A 230 6.96 0.86 9.34
CA GLY A 230 7.21 0.85 7.90
C GLY A 230 8.55 0.26 7.40
N ASP A 231 8.83 -1.01 7.67
CA ASP A 231 9.70 -1.91 6.87
C ASP A 231 8.82 -3.05 6.33
N PHE A 232 8.32 -2.96 5.09
CA PHE A 232 8.79 -3.84 4.02
C PHE A 232 10.14 -3.43 3.45
N ASP A 233 11.13 -4.27 3.68
CA ASP A 233 12.54 -4.07 3.41
C ASP A 233 12.78 -3.76 1.93
N VAL A 234 13.12 -2.49 1.67
CA VAL A 234 14.15 -2.22 0.67
C VAL A 234 15.39 -2.82 1.31
N GLU A 235 15.93 -3.90 0.74
CA GLU A 235 17.18 -4.44 1.26
C GLU A 235 18.16 -3.28 1.31
N LYS A 236 18.63 -2.95 2.52
CA LYS A 236 19.68 -1.95 2.68
C LYS A 236 20.78 -2.36 1.70
N ARG A 237 21.21 -1.44 0.83
CA ARG A 237 22.31 -1.66 -0.12
C ARG A 237 23.62 -1.71 0.66
N GLU A 238 23.72 -2.61 1.62
CA GLU A 238 24.85 -2.72 2.50
C GLU A 238 24.98 -4.17 2.95
N VAL A 239 26.20 -4.68 2.87
CA VAL A 239 26.57 -6.01 3.35
C VAL A 239 27.97 -5.92 3.95
N GLY A 240 28.16 -6.45 5.16
CA GLY A 240 29.45 -6.37 5.86
C GLY A 240 29.95 -4.92 6.09
N GLY A 241 29.04 -3.96 6.25
CA GLY A 241 29.39 -2.54 6.45
C GLY A 241 29.84 -1.79 5.19
N LYS A 242 29.72 -2.40 4.00
CA LYS A 242 30.03 -1.79 2.71
C LYS A 242 28.78 -1.62 1.87
N GLU A 243 28.68 -0.51 1.13
CA GLU A 243 27.58 -0.27 0.21
C GLU A 243 27.62 -1.27 -0.96
N ILE A 244 26.46 -1.84 -1.32
CA ILE A 244 26.29 -2.70 -2.50
C ILE A 244 26.04 -1.78 -3.70
N THR A 245 26.98 -1.70 -4.62
CA THR A 245 26.94 -0.80 -5.79
C THR A 245 26.13 -1.37 -6.96
N ASP A 246 25.87 -0.56 -7.99
CA ASP A 246 25.19 -1.04 -9.21
C ASP A 246 26.08 -2.04 -9.97
N GLN A 247 27.40 -1.88 -9.87
CA GLN A 247 28.37 -2.82 -10.42
C GLN A 247 28.29 -4.18 -9.71
N ASP A 248 28.11 -4.21 -8.38
CA ASP A 248 27.94 -5.47 -7.64
C ASP A 248 26.68 -6.21 -8.07
N ILE A 249 25.60 -5.48 -8.34
CA ILE A 249 24.35 -6.03 -8.87
C ILE A 249 24.56 -6.59 -10.28
N ALA A 250 25.26 -5.87 -11.16
CA ALA A 250 25.58 -6.35 -12.50
C ALA A 250 26.48 -7.60 -12.48
N ASN A 251 27.49 -7.61 -11.61
CA ASN A 251 28.38 -8.76 -11.42
C ASN A 251 27.62 -9.98 -10.89
N ALA A 252 26.75 -9.78 -9.90
CA ALA A 252 25.91 -10.85 -9.34
C ALA A 252 24.94 -11.43 -10.40
N ARG A 253 24.38 -10.57 -11.25
CA ARG A 253 23.61 -11.02 -12.43
C ARG A 253 24.46 -11.84 -13.40
N GLN A 254 25.68 -11.39 -13.67
CA GLN A 254 26.60 -12.14 -14.54
C GLN A 254 26.94 -13.51 -13.93
N GLN A 255 27.25 -13.58 -12.62
CA GLN A 255 27.51 -14.84 -11.92
C GLN A 255 26.36 -15.84 -12.06
N LEU A 256 25.11 -15.39 -11.94
CA LEU A 256 23.95 -16.27 -12.16
C LEU A 256 23.86 -16.70 -13.63
N THR A 257 24.13 -15.79 -14.57
CA THR A 257 24.10 -16.09 -16.01
C THR A 257 25.15 -17.14 -16.36
N ASP A 258 26.36 -17.00 -15.83
CA ASP A 258 27.48 -17.93 -16.01
C ASP A 258 27.20 -19.31 -15.40
N GLN A 259 26.40 -19.35 -14.32
CA GLN A 259 25.87 -20.59 -13.73
C GLN A 259 24.72 -21.21 -14.56
N GLY A 260 24.42 -20.67 -15.74
CA GLY A 260 23.38 -21.17 -16.63
C GLY A 260 21.96 -20.72 -16.27
N VAL A 261 21.80 -19.75 -15.34
CA VAL A 261 20.49 -19.20 -14.99
C VAL A 261 20.00 -18.34 -16.15
N LYS A 262 19.05 -18.86 -16.94
CA LYS A 262 18.50 -18.15 -18.11
C LYS A 262 17.52 -17.03 -17.73
N THR A 263 17.13 -16.93 -16.46
CA THR A 263 16.10 -16.03 -15.95
C THR A 263 16.65 -14.83 -15.16
N VAL A 264 17.95 -14.59 -15.20
CA VAL A 264 18.58 -13.47 -14.46
C VAL A 264 17.96 -12.12 -14.81
N GLY A 265 17.65 -11.89 -16.08
CA GLY A 265 17.01 -10.66 -16.53
C GLY A 265 15.61 -10.43 -15.96
N ALA A 266 14.99 -11.48 -15.39
CA ALA A 266 13.74 -11.35 -14.66
C ALA A 266 13.95 -10.84 -13.23
N TRP A 267 15.05 -11.17 -12.56
CA TRP A 267 15.25 -10.82 -11.14
C TRP A 267 15.30 -9.30 -10.94
N SER A 268 14.65 -8.78 -9.90
CA SER A 268 14.76 -7.35 -9.55
C SER A 268 16.10 -7.07 -8.87
N ASP A 269 16.53 -5.81 -8.86
CA ASP A 269 17.74 -5.42 -8.12
C ASP A 269 17.63 -5.75 -6.64
N ASN A 270 16.44 -5.72 -6.05
CA ASN A 270 16.23 -6.09 -4.65
C ASN A 270 16.43 -7.59 -4.42
N ASP A 271 16.11 -8.44 -5.40
CA ASP A 271 16.35 -9.89 -5.33
C ASP A 271 17.83 -10.20 -5.48
N ILE A 272 18.53 -9.44 -6.34
CA ILE A 272 19.98 -9.54 -6.49
C ILE A 272 20.69 -9.03 -5.23
N ILE A 273 20.26 -7.90 -4.65
CA ILE A 273 20.79 -7.40 -3.37
C ILE A 273 20.55 -8.42 -2.25
N ARG A 274 19.35 -9.02 -2.18
CA ARG A 274 19.05 -10.06 -1.19
C ARG A 274 19.94 -11.29 -1.38
N ALA A 275 20.14 -11.71 -2.63
CA ALA A 275 21.02 -12.82 -2.96
C ALA A 275 22.47 -12.54 -2.57
N ILE A 276 22.97 -11.32 -2.81
CA ILE A 276 24.29 -10.86 -2.37
C ILE A 276 24.42 -10.97 -0.85
N LYS A 277 23.41 -10.49 -0.11
CA LYS A 277 23.42 -10.53 1.35
C LYS A 277 23.39 -11.96 1.90
N ASN A 278 22.56 -12.83 1.33
CA ASN A 278 22.44 -14.23 1.74
C ASN A 278 23.70 -15.03 1.44
N ALA A 279 24.32 -14.82 0.27
CA ALA A 279 25.61 -15.42 -0.06
C ALA A 279 26.69 -14.99 0.93
N HIS A 280 26.77 -13.69 1.24
CA HIS A 280 27.73 -13.18 2.21
C HIS A 280 27.49 -13.73 3.63
N ALA A 281 26.24 -13.86 4.06
CA ALA A 281 25.91 -14.47 5.36
C ALA A 281 26.39 -15.94 5.44
N ASP A 282 26.43 -16.63 4.31
CA ASP A 282 26.99 -17.99 4.18
C ASP A 282 28.51 -18.01 3.94
N GLY A 283 29.19 -16.86 4.03
CA GLY A 283 30.63 -16.75 3.79
C GLY A 283 31.05 -16.85 2.32
N ARG A 284 30.12 -16.69 1.39
CA ARG A 284 30.35 -16.77 -0.07
C ARG A 284 30.31 -15.39 -0.72
N THR A 285 31.12 -15.22 -1.77
CA THR A 285 31.10 -14.04 -2.65
C THR A 285 30.37 -14.29 -3.98
N THR A 286 30.18 -15.56 -4.34
CA THR A 286 29.40 -15.98 -5.50
C THR A 286 27.97 -16.26 -5.09
N ILE A 287 27.02 -15.54 -5.70
CA ILE A 287 25.59 -15.76 -5.46
C ILE A 287 25.08 -16.98 -6.21
N GLN A 288 24.13 -17.70 -5.62
CA GLN A 288 23.46 -18.85 -6.21
C GLN A 288 21.98 -18.57 -6.44
N PRO A 289 21.29 -19.34 -7.30
CA PRO A 289 19.85 -19.18 -7.53
C PRO A 289 19.01 -19.27 -6.24
N SER A 290 19.45 -20.09 -5.28
CA SER A 290 18.80 -20.30 -3.99
C SER A 290 18.92 -19.11 -3.04
N ASP A 291 19.81 -18.15 -3.31
CA ASP A 291 20.07 -17.01 -2.44
C ASP A 291 19.02 -15.90 -2.56
N ALA A 292 18.15 -15.91 -3.58
CA ALA A 292 17.05 -14.93 -3.69
C ALA A 292 15.94 -15.10 -2.63
N LYS A 293 15.96 -16.21 -1.88
CA LYS A 293 14.96 -16.49 -0.85
C LYS A 293 14.99 -15.43 0.26
N VAL A 294 13.81 -15.13 0.80
CA VAL A 294 13.71 -14.35 2.04
C VAL A 294 14.16 -15.26 3.18
N ARG A 295 15.13 -14.79 3.98
CA ARG A 295 15.61 -15.44 5.21
C ARG A 295 15.13 -14.65 6.42
#